data_AF-A0A9Q0AVQ4-F1
#
_entry.id   AF-A0A9Q0AVQ4-F1
#
_cell.length_a   1.000
_cell.length_b   1.000
_cell.length_c   1.000
_cell.angle_alpha   90.00
_cell.angle_beta   90.00
_cell.angle_gamma   90.00
#
_symmetry.space_group_name_H-M   'P 1'
#
loop_
_entity.id
_entity.type
_entity.pdbx_description
1 polymer ?
#
loop_
_entity_poly.entity_id
_entity_poly.type
_entity_poly.pdbx_seq_one_letter_code
_entity_poly.pdbx_strand_id
1 'polypeptide(L)'
;MDLIKIARLISDRLQLSERLTLSQVLRDPTPRRPAIIIEGSERKDEVGSPVATLRSKSRKMPLWLVHPGVGEIPVFMNLMRLINDRPVYAFPVAHLRALSDSDRWLELGLGEEEFVKWADLASPLQHLTRDYEPRGTIRSMDVFVADPLKEVAIDRKDWVLNKLSRWREFVSDVQCYDVPGEHYSMLDEVNVSRFAEKLKEVLEAREGPPRRTLQEVSPAALRSGLR
;
A
#
# COMPACT_ATOMS: atom_id res chain seq x y z
N MET A 1 -12.89 -7.25 17.18
CA MET A 1 -13.10 -5.87 17.66
C MET A 1 -12.37 -4.96 16.68
N ASP A 2 -13.12 -4.12 15.97
CA ASP A 2 -12.66 -3.38 14.80
C ASP A 2 -12.28 -1.95 15.22
N LEU A 3 -10.98 -1.71 15.38
CA LEU A 3 -10.43 -0.47 15.93
C LEU A 3 -10.66 0.73 14.99
N ILE A 4 -10.70 0.49 13.69
CA ILE A 4 -11.06 1.50 12.67
C ILE A 4 -12.50 1.95 12.89
N LYS A 5 -13.42 1.00 13.11
CA LYS A 5 -14.81 1.33 13.45
C LYS A 5 -14.90 2.12 14.76
N ILE A 6 -14.11 1.79 15.78
CA ILE A 6 -14.13 2.54 17.05
C ILE A 6 -13.62 3.97 16.88
N ALA A 7 -12.46 4.16 16.25
CA ALA A 7 -11.89 5.49 16.00
C ALA A 7 -12.87 6.37 15.19
N ARG A 8 -13.48 5.78 14.16
CA ARG A 8 -14.51 6.42 13.34
C ARG A 8 -15.77 6.75 14.13
N LEU A 9 -16.32 5.80 14.90
CA LEU A 9 -17.53 6.01 15.70
C LEU A 9 -17.34 7.09 16.76
N ILE A 10 -16.17 7.16 17.40
CA ILE A 10 -15.84 8.21 18.37
C ILE A 10 -15.78 9.56 17.66
N SER A 11 -15.04 9.64 16.55
CA SER A 11 -14.88 10.89 15.80
C SER A 11 -16.21 11.41 15.25
N ASP A 12 -17.03 10.52 14.68
CA ASP A 12 -18.33 10.87 14.10
C ASP A 12 -19.35 11.25 15.21
N ARG A 13 -19.37 10.55 16.36
CA ARG A 13 -20.29 10.88 17.47
C ARG A 13 -19.94 12.17 18.20
N LEU A 14 -18.65 12.47 18.34
CA LEU A 14 -18.17 13.66 19.04
C LEU A 14 -17.99 14.86 18.09
N GLN A 15 -18.28 14.69 16.80
CA GLN A 15 -18.14 15.72 15.77
C GLN A 15 -16.76 16.39 15.80
N LEU A 16 -15.71 15.57 15.94
CA LEU A 16 -14.34 16.08 16.00
C LEU A 16 -13.97 16.73 14.67
N SER A 17 -13.32 17.89 14.73
CA SER A 17 -12.81 18.61 13.55
C SER A 17 -11.73 17.80 12.81
N GLU A 18 -10.98 16.99 13.54
CA GLU A 18 -10.04 16.00 13.00
C GLU A 18 -10.36 14.61 13.55
N ARG A 19 -10.28 13.60 12.68
CA ARG A 19 -10.53 12.22 13.10
C ARG A 19 -9.37 11.69 13.93
N LEU A 20 -9.70 10.91 14.95
CA LEU A 20 -8.68 10.15 15.69
C LEU A 20 -8.02 9.12 14.77
N THR A 21 -6.70 9.10 14.76
CA THR A 21 -5.90 8.06 14.07
C THR A 21 -5.91 6.75 14.85
N LEU A 22 -5.58 5.64 14.20
CA LEU A 22 -5.48 4.35 14.89
C LEU A 22 -4.39 4.36 15.96
N SER A 23 -3.28 5.04 15.66
CA SER A 23 -2.17 5.23 16.59
C SER A 23 -2.61 5.96 17.87
N GLN A 24 -3.43 7.00 17.76
CA GLN A 24 -3.98 7.73 18.91
C GLN A 24 -4.90 6.87 19.79
N VAL A 25 -5.64 5.93 19.18
CA VAL A 25 -6.52 5.00 19.92
C VAL A 25 -5.74 3.85 20.56
N LEU A 26 -4.63 3.43 19.93
CA LEU A 26 -3.81 2.30 20.40
C LEU A 26 -2.73 2.68 21.41
N ARG A 27 -2.29 3.94 21.43
CA ARG A 27 -1.33 4.46 22.38
C ARG A 27 -2.01 4.58 23.76
N ASP A 28 -1.70 3.64 24.65
CA ASP A 28 -2.32 3.51 25.99
C ASP A 28 -3.86 3.35 25.91
N PRO A 29 -4.36 2.14 25.59
CA PRO A 29 -5.75 1.89 25.18
C PRO A 29 -6.73 1.95 26.36
N THR A 30 -6.86 3.14 26.96
CA THR A 30 -7.79 3.49 28.02
C THR A 30 -8.69 4.61 27.54
N PRO A 31 -9.96 4.72 28.00
CA PRO A 31 -10.83 5.83 27.63
C PRO A 31 -10.24 7.22 27.96
N ARG A 32 -9.35 7.27 28.95
CA ARG A 32 -8.69 8.49 29.42
C ARG A 32 -7.76 9.11 28.37
N ARG A 33 -7.03 8.30 27.61
CA ARG A 33 -6.02 8.82 26.69
C ARG A 33 -6.64 9.53 25.48
N PRO A 34 -7.64 8.97 24.78
CA PRO A 34 -8.40 9.70 23.76
C PRO A 34 -9.09 10.93 24.31
N ALA A 35 -9.60 10.91 25.55
CA ALA A 35 -10.23 12.09 26.16
C ALA A 35 -9.23 13.26 26.29
N ILE A 36 -8.01 13.01 26.76
CA ILE A 36 -6.94 14.04 26.84
C ILE A 36 -6.62 14.63 25.46
N ILE A 37 -6.56 13.78 24.42
CA ILE A 37 -6.29 14.20 23.03
C ILE A 37 -7.44 15.06 22.50
N ILE A 38 -8.69 14.63 22.71
CA ILE A 38 -9.89 15.35 22.27
C ILE A 38 -10.04 16.70 22.98
N GLU A 39 -9.74 16.77 24.27
CA GLU A 39 -9.82 17.99 25.08
C GLU A 39 -8.71 19.01 24.74
N GLY A 40 -7.80 18.70 23.80
CA GLY A 40 -6.70 19.58 23.42
C GLY A 40 -5.74 19.88 24.58
N SER A 41 -5.79 19.08 25.64
CA SER A 41 -5.01 19.27 26.87
C SER A 41 -3.61 18.65 26.78
N GLU A 42 -3.25 18.11 25.62
CA GLU A 42 -1.87 17.70 25.34
C GLU A 42 -0.99 18.94 25.15
N ARG A 43 0.03 19.08 26.02
CA ARG A 43 1.12 20.00 25.76
C ARG A 43 1.80 19.57 24.45
N LYS A 44 1.72 20.39 23.40
CA LYS A 44 2.39 20.16 22.10
C LYS A 44 3.90 19.94 22.19
N ASP A 45 4.52 20.30 23.33
CA ASP A 45 5.97 20.24 23.56
C ASP A 45 6.44 19.00 24.37
N GLU A 46 5.53 18.18 24.90
CA GLU A 46 5.94 16.91 25.49
C GLU A 46 6.07 15.89 24.36
N VAL A 47 7.31 15.69 23.89
CA VAL A 47 7.68 14.45 23.18
C VAL A 47 7.23 13.31 24.10
N GLY A 48 6.09 12.71 23.75
CA GLY A 48 5.49 11.66 24.55
C GLY A 48 6.49 10.54 24.80
N SER A 49 6.22 9.70 25.81
CA SER A 49 7.11 8.58 26.14
C SER A 49 7.57 7.84 24.88
N PRO A 50 8.88 7.58 24.71
CA PRO A 50 9.41 6.86 23.55
C PRO A 50 8.84 5.45 23.41
N VAL A 51 8.12 5.01 24.45
CA VAL A 51 7.54 3.69 24.58
C VAL A 51 6.02 3.80 24.61
N ALA A 52 5.37 3.31 23.56
CA ALA A 52 3.96 2.96 23.63
C ALA A 52 3.78 1.71 24.50
N THR A 53 3.07 1.87 25.61
CA THR A 53 2.68 0.75 26.47
C THR A 53 1.42 0.11 25.93
N LEU A 54 1.55 -1.09 25.37
CA LEU A 54 0.43 -1.85 24.82
C LEU A 54 -0.15 -2.81 25.86
N ARG A 55 0.70 -3.35 26.74
CA ARG A 55 0.31 -4.13 27.92
C ARG A 55 1.37 -4.00 29.02
N SER A 56 0.98 -3.60 30.21
CA SER A 56 1.89 -3.42 31.35
C SER A 56 1.79 -4.51 32.43
N LYS A 57 0.75 -5.34 32.41
CA LYS A 57 0.44 -6.29 33.48
C LYS A 57 1.05 -7.67 33.23
N SER A 58 2.17 -7.98 33.89
CA SER A 58 2.69 -9.32 34.17
C SER A 58 4.08 -9.20 34.80
N ARG A 59 4.55 -10.24 35.51
CA ARG A 59 5.93 -10.35 36.03
C ARG A 59 6.87 -11.10 35.08
N LYS A 60 6.36 -11.61 33.94
CA LYS A 60 7.17 -12.29 32.92
C LYS A 60 7.99 -11.28 32.10
N MET A 61 9.03 -11.78 31.44
CA MET A 61 9.93 -10.99 30.60
C MET A 61 9.14 -10.18 29.55
N PRO A 62 9.37 -8.85 29.45
CA PRO A 62 8.65 -7.99 28.51
C PRO A 62 9.02 -8.29 27.06
N LEU A 63 8.05 -8.11 26.16
CA LEU A 63 8.25 -8.14 24.71
C LEU A 63 8.33 -6.71 24.17
N TRP A 64 9.34 -6.44 23.36
CA TRP A 64 9.56 -5.16 22.69
C TRP A 64 9.31 -5.30 21.18
N LEU A 65 8.47 -4.42 20.63
CA LEU A 65 8.08 -4.41 19.23
C LEU A 65 8.64 -3.16 18.53
N VAL A 66 9.30 -3.36 17.40
CA VAL A 66 9.81 -2.30 16.52
C VAL A 66 9.03 -2.38 15.23
N HIS A 67 8.41 -1.28 14.79
CA HIS A 67 7.59 -1.30 13.59
C HIS A 67 8.41 -1.63 12.33
N PRO A 68 7.85 -2.36 11.35
CA PRO A 68 8.47 -2.51 10.04
C PRO A 68 8.42 -1.17 9.27
N GLY A 69 9.00 -1.11 8.05
CA GLY A 69 9.18 0.12 7.26
C GLY A 69 7.93 0.99 7.00
N VAL A 70 6.72 0.55 7.38
CA VAL A 70 5.47 1.29 7.28
C VAL A 70 5.00 2.00 8.57
N GLY A 71 5.77 1.96 9.67
CA GLY A 71 5.49 2.79 10.85
C GLY A 71 4.44 2.29 11.84
N GLU A 72 3.63 1.31 11.47
CA GLU A 72 2.40 0.98 12.20
C GLU A 72 2.58 -0.10 13.28
N ILE A 73 2.11 0.20 14.49
CA ILE A 73 1.92 -0.76 15.60
C ILE A 73 0.79 -1.78 15.33
N PRO A 74 -0.34 -1.44 14.65
CA PRO A 74 -1.41 -2.38 14.31
C PRO A 74 -0.97 -3.70 13.66
N VAL A 75 0.17 -3.74 12.96
CA VAL A 75 0.72 -4.96 12.34
C VAL A 75 0.92 -6.09 13.37
N PHE A 76 1.15 -5.74 14.63
CA PHE A 76 1.37 -6.72 15.71
C PHE A 76 0.09 -7.15 16.44
N MET A 77 -1.09 -6.62 16.09
CA MET A 77 -2.33 -6.91 16.84
C MET A 77 -2.68 -8.39 16.85
N ASN A 78 -2.42 -9.13 15.76
CA ASN A 78 -2.65 -10.58 15.73
C ASN A 78 -1.68 -11.32 16.65
N LEU A 79 -0.41 -10.92 16.69
CA LEU A 79 0.58 -11.46 17.62
C LEU A 79 0.20 -11.17 19.08
N MET A 80 -0.26 -9.94 19.37
CA MET A 80 -0.68 -9.52 20.71
C MET A 80 -1.91 -10.26 21.24
N ARG A 81 -2.77 -10.77 20.35
CA ARG A 81 -3.91 -11.64 20.72
C ARG A 81 -3.45 -13.02 21.17
N LEU A 82 -2.40 -13.55 20.55
CA LEU A 82 -1.85 -14.88 20.83
C LEU A 82 -0.93 -14.88 22.05
N ILE A 83 -0.15 -13.82 22.23
CA ILE A 83 0.76 -13.67 23.38
C ILE A 83 0.10 -12.73 24.39
N ASN A 84 -0.47 -13.30 25.46
CA ASN A 84 -1.22 -12.56 26.49
C ASN A 84 -0.60 -12.62 27.90
N ASP A 85 0.55 -13.27 28.07
CA ASP A 85 1.11 -13.63 29.37
C ASP A 85 2.23 -12.70 29.89
N ARG A 86 2.60 -11.68 29.11
CA ARG A 86 3.74 -10.79 29.39
C ARG A 86 3.46 -9.32 29.03
N PRO A 87 4.23 -8.38 29.59
CA PRO A 87 4.17 -6.99 29.17
C PRO A 87 4.61 -6.82 27.71
N VAL A 88 4.01 -5.87 27.00
CA VAL A 88 4.29 -5.59 25.58
C VAL A 88 4.43 -4.08 25.40
N TYR A 89 5.54 -3.68 24.78
CA TYR A 89 5.94 -2.30 24.54
C TYR A 89 6.31 -2.10 23.06
N ALA A 90 6.11 -0.90 22.52
CA ALA A 90 6.46 -0.57 21.14
C ALA A 90 7.06 0.84 21.01
N PHE A 91 7.84 1.08 19.95
CA PHE A 91 8.39 2.41 19.64
C PHE A 91 7.54 3.14 18.59
N PRO A 92 6.93 4.30 18.89
CA PRO A 92 6.18 5.08 17.91
C PRO A 92 7.10 5.84 16.93
N VAL A 93 6.64 6.01 15.69
CA VAL A 93 7.30 6.82 14.64
C VAL A 93 7.63 8.24 15.10
N ALA A 94 6.73 8.87 15.87
CA ALA A 94 6.93 10.22 16.40
C ALA A 94 8.26 10.36 17.18
N HIS A 95 8.68 9.30 17.86
CA HIS A 95 9.95 9.30 18.58
C HIS A 95 11.14 9.01 17.66
N LEU A 96 10.97 8.19 16.63
CA LEU A 96 12.02 7.98 15.62
C LEU A 96 12.35 9.28 14.87
N ARG A 97 11.36 10.12 14.56
CA ARG A 97 11.60 11.45 13.96
C ARG A 97 12.56 12.30 14.78
N ALA A 98 12.34 12.36 16.10
CA ALA A 98 13.19 13.14 17.02
C ALA A 98 14.64 12.62 17.10
N LEU A 99 14.87 11.36 16.73
CA LEU A 99 16.18 10.72 16.70
C LEU A 99 16.76 10.59 15.27
N SER A 100 15.98 10.91 14.25
CA SER A 100 16.37 10.75 12.85
C SER A 100 17.15 11.97 12.37
N ASP A 101 18.06 11.74 11.43
CA ASP A 101 18.72 12.81 10.70
C ASP A 101 17.67 13.69 10.00
N SER A 102 17.74 15.01 10.23
CA SER A 102 16.74 15.96 9.75
C SER A 102 16.70 16.05 8.23
N ASP A 103 17.86 15.95 7.58
CA ASP A 103 17.99 16.09 6.13
C ASP A 103 17.41 14.85 5.45
N ARG A 104 17.69 13.66 5.98
CA ARG A 104 17.07 12.41 5.52
C ARG A 104 15.56 12.35 5.75
N TRP A 105 15.06 12.98 6.81
CA TRP A 105 13.61 13.09 7.04
C TRP A 105 12.96 14.04 6.02
N LEU A 106 13.63 15.14 5.69
CA LEU A 106 13.20 16.08 4.65
C LEU A 106 13.18 15.42 3.25
N GLU A 107 14.16 14.56 2.95
CA GLU A 107 14.22 13.78 1.70
C GLU A 107 13.00 12.86 1.50
N LEU A 108 12.36 12.39 2.58
CA LEU A 108 11.14 11.59 2.47
C LEU A 108 9.95 12.39 1.92
N GLY A 109 10.03 13.73 1.89
CA GLY A 109 8.98 14.60 1.38
C GLY A 109 7.67 14.55 2.18
N LEU A 110 7.71 13.99 3.39
CA LEU A 110 6.54 13.81 4.27
C LEU A 110 6.84 14.42 5.65
N GLY A 111 5.98 15.32 6.12
CA GLY A 111 5.96 15.71 7.52
C GLY A 111 5.40 14.58 8.40
N GLU A 112 5.45 14.75 9.72
CA GLU A 112 4.98 13.72 10.65
C GLU A 112 3.50 13.38 10.47
N GLU A 113 2.66 14.39 10.21
CA GLU A 113 1.25 14.15 9.91
C GLU A 113 1.05 13.43 8.59
N GLU A 114 1.77 13.78 7.52
CA GLU A 114 1.67 13.06 6.26
C GLU A 114 2.19 11.64 6.37
N PHE A 115 3.23 11.41 7.17
CA PHE A 115 3.75 10.07 7.42
C PHE A 115 2.73 9.21 8.17
N VAL A 116 2.10 9.74 9.23
CA VAL A 116 1.03 9.03 9.94
C VAL A 116 -0.17 8.77 9.01
N LYS A 117 -0.57 9.75 8.20
CA LYS A 117 -1.65 9.58 7.20
C LYS A 117 -1.28 8.52 6.15
N TRP A 118 -0.04 8.50 5.69
CA TRP A 118 0.47 7.49 4.77
C TRP A 118 0.49 6.10 5.41
N ALA A 119 0.89 6.00 6.67
CA ALA A 119 0.92 4.76 7.43
C ALA A 119 -0.51 4.21 7.70
N ASP A 120 -1.44 5.11 8.07
CA ASP A 120 -2.88 4.83 8.20
C ASP A 120 -3.53 4.44 6.85
N LEU A 121 -2.97 4.85 5.70
CA LEU A 121 -3.43 4.45 4.36
C LEU A 121 -2.81 3.11 3.92
N ALA A 122 -1.50 2.94 4.14
CA ALA A 122 -0.73 1.79 3.73
C ALA A 122 -1.22 0.49 4.40
N SER A 123 -1.58 0.57 5.69
CA SER A 123 -2.05 -0.60 6.45
C SER A 123 -3.38 -1.17 5.90
N PRO A 124 -4.45 -0.38 5.70
CA PRO A 124 -5.66 -0.84 5.02
C PRO A 124 -5.42 -1.34 3.59
N LEU A 125 -4.55 -0.71 2.80
CA LEU A 125 -4.22 -1.19 1.45
C LEU A 125 -3.67 -2.63 1.48
N GLN A 126 -2.79 -2.95 2.44
CA GLN A 126 -2.29 -4.31 2.64
C GLN A 126 -3.33 -5.29 3.20
N HIS A 127 -4.38 -4.78 3.87
CA HIS A 127 -5.48 -5.61 4.34
C HIS A 127 -6.50 -5.89 3.23
N LEU A 128 -6.79 -4.90 2.37
CA LEU A 128 -7.69 -5.06 1.24
C LEU A 128 -7.24 -6.18 0.30
N THR A 129 -5.94 -6.35 0.12
CA THR A 129 -5.39 -7.44 -0.71
C THR A 129 -5.57 -8.84 -0.11
N ARG A 130 -5.83 -8.97 1.20
CA ARG A 130 -6.05 -10.30 1.83
C ARG A 130 -7.42 -10.88 1.54
N ASP A 131 -8.45 -10.03 1.54
CA ASP A 131 -9.83 -10.45 1.36
C ASP A 131 -10.33 -10.20 -0.07
N TYR A 132 -9.47 -9.69 -0.95
CA TYR A 132 -9.79 -9.45 -2.35
C TYR A 132 -9.84 -10.78 -3.13
N GLU A 133 -11.04 -11.15 -3.56
CA GLU A 133 -11.27 -12.25 -4.50
C GLU A 133 -11.46 -11.70 -5.92
N PRO A 134 -10.50 -11.89 -6.84
CA PRO A 134 -10.69 -11.55 -8.24
C PRO A 134 -11.85 -12.38 -8.84
N ARG A 135 -12.70 -11.74 -9.63
CA ARG A 135 -13.84 -12.38 -10.30
C ARG A 135 -13.92 -11.95 -11.76
N GLY A 136 -14.52 -12.81 -12.58
CA GLY A 136 -14.65 -12.60 -14.01
C GLY A 136 -13.39 -12.99 -14.78
N THR A 137 -13.44 -12.77 -16.08
CA THR A 137 -12.32 -13.03 -16.98
C THR A 137 -12.11 -11.84 -17.89
N ILE A 138 -10.84 -11.54 -18.19
CA ILE A 138 -10.47 -10.56 -19.19
C ILE A 138 -9.80 -11.25 -20.37
N ARG A 139 -9.95 -10.67 -21.57
CA ARG A 139 -9.51 -11.30 -22.82
C ARG A 139 -7.99 -11.48 -22.86
N SER A 140 -7.25 -10.45 -22.49
CA SER A 140 -5.81 -10.38 -22.67
C SER A 140 -5.14 -9.53 -21.61
N MET A 141 -3.91 -9.88 -21.23
CA MET A 141 -3.07 -9.10 -20.32
C MET A 141 -1.59 -9.29 -20.66
N ASP A 142 -0.82 -8.21 -20.56
CA ASP A 142 0.62 -8.20 -20.73
C ASP A 142 1.29 -7.93 -19.38
N VAL A 143 2.21 -8.80 -18.99
CA VAL A 143 2.92 -8.74 -17.70
C VAL A 143 4.39 -8.46 -17.95
N PHE A 144 4.87 -7.29 -17.53
CA PHE A 144 6.28 -6.96 -17.56
C PHE A 144 6.96 -7.52 -16.30
N VAL A 145 7.82 -8.53 -16.49
CA VAL A 145 8.45 -9.31 -15.43
C VAL A 145 9.74 -8.63 -14.99
N ALA A 146 9.64 -7.87 -13.90
CA ALA A 146 10.77 -7.35 -13.15
C ALA A 146 11.48 -8.46 -12.35
N ASP A 147 12.71 -8.18 -11.89
CA ASP A 147 13.44 -9.02 -10.96
C ASP A 147 12.63 -9.22 -9.67
N PRO A 148 12.43 -10.48 -9.22
CA PRO A 148 11.69 -10.73 -8.00
C PRO A 148 12.55 -10.41 -6.77
N LEU A 149 11.89 -9.95 -5.71
CA LEU A 149 12.46 -9.96 -4.37
C LEU A 149 12.76 -11.40 -3.93
N LYS A 150 13.90 -11.60 -3.26
CA LYS A 150 14.33 -12.93 -2.77
C LYS A 150 13.36 -13.55 -1.77
N GLU A 151 12.58 -12.73 -1.08
CA GLU A 151 11.54 -13.13 -0.14
C GLU A 151 10.28 -13.67 -0.85
N VAL A 152 10.09 -13.33 -2.13
CA VAL A 152 8.87 -13.62 -2.88
C VAL A 152 9.05 -14.81 -3.84
N ALA A 153 10.23 -14.94 -4.45
CA ALA A 153 10.56 -16.05 -5.34
C ALA A 153 12.02 -16.47 -5.21
N ILE A 154 12.27 -17.76 -5.45
CA ILE A 154 13.62 -18.35 -5.40
C ILE A 154 14.50 -17.77 -6.50
N ASP A 155 13.92 -17.70 -7.70
CA ASP A 155 14.54 -17.16 -8.90
C ASP A 155 13.45 -16.65 -9.85
N ARG A 156 13.88 -16.10 -10.98
CA ARG A 156 12.97 -15.58 -12.01
C ARG A 156 12.08 -16.66 -12.62
N LYS A 157 12.54 -17.93 -12.66
CA LYS A 157 11.76 -19.05 -13.18
C LYS A 157 10.61 -19.38 -12.24
N ASP A 158 10.85 -19.45 -10.93
CA ASP A 158 9.82 -19.60 -9.90
C ASP A 158 8.81 -18.44 -9.95
N TRP A 159 9.31 -17.21 -10.09
CA TRP A 159 8.48 -16.01 -10.18
C TRP A 159 7.45 -16.11 -11.32
N VAL A 160 7.91 -16.48 -12.53
CA VAL A 160 7.02 -16.60 -13.68
C VAL A 160 6.12 -17.83 -13.57
N LEU A 161 6.67 -19.00 -13.26
CA LEU A 161 5.95 -20.27 -13.36
C LEU A 161 4.98 -20.52 -12.20
N ASN A 162 5.30 -20.05 -10.99
CA ASN A 162 4.52 -20.39 -9.80
C ASN A 162 3.76 -19.19 -9.22
N LYS A 163 4.18 -17.95 -9.50
CA LYS A 163 3.52 -16.74 -8.98
C LYS A 163 2.71 -16.05 -10.06
N LEU A 164 3.36 -15.57 -11.13
CA LEU A 164 2.69 -14.79 -12.18
C LEU A 164 1.80 -15.65 -13.09
N SER A 165 2.10 -16.94 -13.27
CA SER A 165 1.29 -17.86 -14.08
C SER A 165 -0.17 -17.97 -13.61
N ARG A 166 -0.45 -17.69 -12.34
CA ARG A 166 -1.79 -17.69 -11.74
C ARG A 166 -2.76 -16.73 -12.41
N TRP A 167 -2.25 -15.69 -13.09
CA TRP A 167 -3.09 -14.81 -13.90
C TRP A 167 -3.82 -15.54 -15.02
N ARG A 168 -3.31 -16.69 -15.49
CA ARG A 168 -3.99 -17.53 -16.49
C ARG A 168 -5.30 -18.13 -15.98
N GLU A 169 -5.55 -18.12 -14.67
CA GLU A 169 -6.85 -18.50 -14.09
C GLU A 169 -7.95 -17.46 -14.42
N PHE A 170 -7.57 -16.20 -14.69
CA PHE A 170 -8.49 -15.06 -14.87
C PHE A 170 -8.38 -14.40 -16.26
N VAL A 171 -7.38 -14.77 -17.05
CA VAL A 171 -7.08 -14.12 -18.32
C VAL A 171 -6.84 -15.17 -19.40
N SER A 172 -7.53 -15.03 -20.53
CA SER A 172 -7.42 -16.01 -21.63
C SER A 172 -6.09 -15.95 -22.37
N ASP A 173 -5.54 -14.74 -22.56
CA ASP A 173 -4.27 -14.51 -23.25
C ASP A 173 -3.32 -13.69 -22.36
N VAL A 174 -2.49 -14.38 -21.57
CA VAL A 174 -1.43 -13.76 -20.75
C VAL A 174 -0.09 -13.89 -21.46
N GLN A 175 0.53 -12.75 -21.74
CA GLN A 175 1.90 -12.69 -22.24
C GLN A 175 2.82 -12.10 -21.18
N CYS A 176 4.02 -12.67 -21.01
CA CYS A 176 5.01 -12.21 -20.05
C CYS A 176 6.26 -11.72 -20.80
N TYR A 177 6.75 -10.53 -20.43
CA TYR A 177 7.89 -9.88 -21.06
C TYR A 177 8.93 -9.52 -20.02
N ASP A 178 10.14 -10.04 -20.15
CA ASP A 178 11.23 -9.69 -19.24
C ASP A 178 11.62 -8.22 -19.37
N VAL A 179 11.78 -7.56 -18.23
CA VAL A 179 12.30 -6.19 -18.13
C VAL A 179 13.42 -6.13 -17.09
N PRO A 180 14.36 -5.17 -17.22
CA PRO A 180 15.47 -5.04 -16.29
C PRO A 180 15.04 -4.35 -15.00
N GLY A 181 15.70 -4.72 -13.90
CA GLY A 181 15.49 -4.12 -12.59
C GLY A 181 14.37 -4.76 -11.80
N GLU A 182 14.30 -4.41 -10.53
CA GLU A 182 13.26 -4.82 -9.60
C GLU A 182 12.04 -3.91 -9.74
N HIS A 183 10.92 -4.26 -9.12
CA HIS A 183 9.69 -3.48 -9.25
C HIS A 183 9.86 -1.98 -8.90
N TYR A 184 10.71 -1.67 -7.92
CA TYR A 184 11.00 -0.31 -7.49
C TYR A 184 12.11 0.39 -8.29
N SER A 185 12.85 -0.34 -9.16
CA SER A 185 13.98 0.21 -9.93
C SER A 185 13.83 0.09 -11.44
N MET A 186 12.77 -0.57 -11.93
CA MET A 186 12.51 -0.76 -13.36
C MET A 186 12.23 0.55 -14.12
N LEU A 187 11.84 1.62 -13.41
CA LEU A 187 11.59 2.95 -13.96
C LEU A 187 12.70 3.97 -13.65
N ASP A 188 13.78 3.53 -13.02
CA ASP A 188 14.92 4.41 -12.76
C ASP A 188 15.66 4.73 -14.06
N GLU A 189 16.48 5.79 -14.04
CA GLU A 189 17.22 6.30 -15.20
C GLU A 189 17.99 5.21 -15.97
N VAL A 190 18.51 4.20 -15.26
CA VAL A 190 19.27 3.08 -15.83
C VAL A 190 18.40 2.10 -16.64
N ASN A 191 17.13 1.93 -16.26
CA ASN A 191 16.23 0.88 -16.77
C ASN A 191 15.10 1.41 -17.65
N VAL A 192 14.66 2.65 -17.43
CA VAL A 192 13.44 3.23 -18.01
C VAL A 192 13.42 3.21 -19.53
N SER A 193 14.55 3.47 -20.20
CA SER A 193 14.63 3.46 -21.67
C SER A 193 14.32 2.07 -22.23
N ARG A 194 14.87 1.01 -21.62
CA ARG A 194 14.63 -0.38 -22.04
C ARG A 194 13.20 -0.81 -21.74
N PHE A 195 12.65 -0.41 -20.60
CA PHE A 195 11.25 -0.65 -20.27
C PHE A 195 10.33 0.03 -21.31
N ALA A 196 10.59 1.30 -21.64
CA ALA A 196 9.79 2.07 -22.60
C ALA A 196 9.85 1.47 -24.01
N GLU A 197 11.01 1.02 -24.48
CA GLU A 197 11.17 0.30 -25.74
C GLU A 197 10.30 -0.96 -25.77
N LYS A 198 10.39 -1.80 -24.73
CA LYS A 198 9.60 -3.03 -24.65
C LYS A 198 8.10 -2.75 -24.57
N LEU A 199 7.68 -1.73 -23.82
CA LEU A 199 6.28 -1.33 -23.73
C LEU A 199 5.73 -0.89 -25.10
N LYS A 200 6.49 -0.07 -25.85
CA LYS A 200 6.08 0.37 -27.20
C LYS A 200 5.90 -0.81 -28.15
N GLU A 201 6.85 -1.74 -28.18
CA GLU A 201 6.78 -2.96 -28.99
C GLU A 201 5.50 -3.77 -28.69
N VAL A 202 5.17 -3.95 -27.40
CA VAL A 202 3.97 -4.69 -26.98
C VAL A 202 2.69 -3.95 -27.39
N LEU A 203 2.64 -2.63 -27.20
CA LEU A 203 1.48 -1.82 -27.58
C LEU A 203 1.23 -1.85 -29.10
N GLU A 204 2.28 -1.68 -29.91
CA GLU A 204 2.20 -1.75 -31.37
C GLU A 204 1.70 -3.14 -31.84
N ALA A 205 2.18 -4.22 -31.20
CA ALA A 205 1.70 -5.57 -31.48
C ALA A 205 0.21 -5.77 -31.12
N ARG A 206 -0.29 -5.09 -30.07
CA ARG A 206 -1.68 -5.17 -29.62
C ARG A 206 -2.64 -4.32 -30.47
N GLU A 207 -2.20 -3.18 -30.96
CA GLU A 207 -3.00 -2.27 -31.79
C GLU A 207 -3.22 -2.81 -33.21
N GLY A 208 -2.32 -3.68 -33.71
CA GLY A 208 -2.38 -4.22 -35.06
C GLY A 208 -2.13 -3.15 -36.13
N PRO A 209 -2.23 -3.47 -37.43
CA PRO A 209 -2.11 -2.46 -38.47
C PRO A 209 -3.21 -1.40 -38.29
N PRO A 210 -2.92 -0.11 -38.54
CA PRO A 210 -3.91 0.95 -38.42
C PRO A 210 -5.14 0.57 -39.24
N ARG A 211 -6.31 0.55 -38.58
CA ARG A 211 -7.59 0.29 -39.27
C ARG A 211 -7.64 1.22 -40.47
N ARG A 212 -7.70 0.68 -41.68
CA ARG A 212 -7.99 1.47 -42.88
C ARG A 212 -9.25 2.24 -42.58
N THR A 213 -9.13 3.55 -42.41
CA THR A 213 -10.27 4.45 -42.45
C THR A 213 -11.02 4.11 -43.73
N LEU A 214 -12.31 3.79 -43.60
CA LEU A 214 -13.18 3.68 -44.75
C LEU A 214 -12.92 4.93 -45.59
N GLN A 215 -12.37 4.74 -46.80
CA GLN A 215 -12.29 5.81 -47.77
C GLN A 215 -13.67 6.45 -47.81
N GLU A 216 -13.70 7.77 -47.60
CA GLU A 216 -14.90 8.56 -47.78
C GLU A 216 -15.55 8.13 -49.10
N VAL A 217 -16.75 7.57 -48.99
CA VAL A 217 -17.55 7.27 -50.16
C VAL A 217 -17.81 8.62 -50.82
N SER A 218 -17.11 8.85 -51.94
CA SER A 218 -17.26 10.06 -52.73
C SER A 218 -18.75 10.28 -53.05
N PRO A 219 -19.30 11.50 -52.90
CA PRO A 219 -20.75 11.76 -53.08
C PRO A 219 -21.30 11.51 -54.50
N ALA A 220 -20.51 11.01 -55.44
CA ALA A 220 -20.87 10.93 -56.86
C ALA A 220 -21.81 9.76 -57.23
N ALA A 221 -22.10 8.82 -56.33
CA ALA A 221 -22.83 7.59 -56.69
C ALA A 221 -24.35 7.59 -56.38
N LEU A 222 -24.94 8.69 -55.90
CA LEU A 222 -26.37 8.75 -55.51
C LEU A 222 -27.30 9.45 -56.52
N ARG A 223 -26.85 9.73 -57.75
CA ARG A 223 -27.68 10.33 -58.80
C ARG A 223 -27.58 9.60 -60.14
N SER A 224 -28.04 8.35 -60.21
CA SER A 224 -28.28 7.70 -61.52
C SER A 224 -29.35 6.62 -61.52
N GLY A 225 -30.29 6.62 -60.56
CA GLY A 225 -31.27 5.54 -60.42
C GLY A 225 -32.67 5.96 -60.02
N LEU A 226 -33.25 6.98 -60.67
CA LEU A 226 -34.70 7.20 -60.67
C LEU A 226 -35.11 7.68 -62.08
N ARG A 227 -35.58 6.74 -62.90
CA ARG A 227 -36.52 6.97 -64.00
C ARG A 227 -37.77 6.16 -63.70
#